data_AF-A0A820LXI3-F1
#
_entry.id   AF-A0A820LXI3-F1
#
_cell.length_a   1.000
_cell.length_b   1.000
_cell.length_c   1.000
_cell.angle_alpha   90.00
_cell.angle_beta   90.00
_cell.angle_gamma   90.00
#
_symmetry.space_group_name_H-M   'P 1'
#
loop_
_entity.id
_entity.type
_entity.pdbx_description
1 polymer ?
#
loop_
_entity_poly.entity_id
_entity_poly.type
_entity_poly.pdbx_seq_one_letter_code
_entity_poly.pdbx_strand_id
1 'polypeptide(L)'
;MSESSHLSTSERIEIVKWYAMYQNAGEVARQFQQCYDRTLPTRKNILNHVRKFDETGSVEDEPRSGRPRSVSTDENKERVRAAFKESPATLLRRALSDLNLSKSSLQ
;
A
#
# COMPACT_ATOMS: atom_id res chain seq x y z
N MET A 1 -20.86 6.26 -17.23
CA MET A 1 -21.05 5.72 -15.88
C MET A 1 -19.88 4.78 -15.62
N SER A 2 -18.82 5.23 -14.96
CA SER A 2 -17.64 4.40 -14.73
C SER A 2 -17.87 3.57 -13.48
N GLU A 3 -18.40 2.36 -13.67
CA GLU A 3 -18.48 1.32 -12.66
C GLU A 3 -17.07 1.05 -12.11
N SER A 4 -16.92 1.18 -10.79
CA SER A 4 -15.65 1.01 -10.08
C SER A 4 -15.01 -0.34 -10.44
N SER A 5 -13.91 -0.31 -11.19
CA SER A 5 -13.21 -1.48 -11.74
C SER A 5 -12.41 -2.28 -10.70
N HIS A 6 -12.80 -2.20 -9.42
CA HIS A 6 -12.01 -2.71 -8.30
C HIS A 6 -12.62 -4.02 -7.80
N LEU A 7 -11.84 -5.11 -7.85
CA LEU A 7 -12.26 -6.40 -7.33
C LEU A 7 -12.29 -6.35 -5.80
N SER A 8 -13.40 -6.76 -5.19
CA SER A 8 -13.50 -7.02 -3.77
C SER A 8 -12.61 -8.18 -3.33
N THR A 9 -12.32 -8.27 -2.03
CA THR A 9 -11.53 -9.38 -1.46
C THR A 9 -12.14 -10.74 -1.81
N SER A 10 -13.46 -10.91 -1.67
CA SER A 10 -14.15 -12.16 -1.99
C SER A 10 -13.97 -12.57 -3.45
N GLU A 11 -14.05 -11.62 -4.38
CA GLU A 11 -13.87 -11.89 -5.80
C GLU A 11 -12.42 -12.28 -6.13
N ARG A 12 -11.44 -11.71 -5.45
CA ARG A 12 -10.03 -12.11 -5.58
C ARG A 12 -9.80 -13.51 -5.05
N ILE A 13 -10.47 -13.90 -3.95
CA ILE A 13 -10.43 -15.26 -3.42
C ILE A 13 -10.95 -16.25 -4.44
N GLU A 14 -12.10 -15.98 -5.06
CA GLU A 14 -12.68 -16.87 -6.07
C GLU A 14 -11.79 -16.98 -7.31
N ILE A 15 -11.17 -15.87 -7.74
CA ILE A 15 -10.17 -15.89 -8.83
C ILE A 15 -9.02 -16.86 -8.52
N VAL A 16 -8.44 -16.80 -7.32
CA VAL A 16 -7.33 -17.69 -6.92
C VAL A 16 -7.81 -19.15 -6.87
N LYS A 17 -8.99 -19.41 -6.28
CA LYS A 17 -9.56 -20.76 -6.20
C LYS A 17 -9.81 -21.37 -7.59
N TRP A 18 -10.44 -20.63 -8.49
CA TRP A 18 -10.67 -21.12 -9.85
C TRP A 18 -9.37 -21.32 -10.61
N TYR A 19 -8.38 -20.43 -10.43
CA TYR A 19 -7.09 -20.64 -11.09
C TYR A 19 -6.37 -21.88 -10.55
N ALA A 20 -6.46 -22.16 -9.24
CA ALA A 20 -5.92 -23.39 -8.67
C ALA A 20 -6.61 -24.66 -9.23
N MET A 21 -7.92 -24.58 -9.52
CA MET A 21 -8.70 -25.69 -10.07
C MET A 21 -8.42 -25.94 -11.56
N TYR A 22 -8.40 -24.88 -12.38
CA TYR A 22 -8.36 -25.01 -13.84
C TYR A 22 -6.98 -24.73 -14.45
N GLN A 23 -6.09 -24.05 -13.72
CA GLN A 23 -4.80 -23.55 -14.21
C GLN A 23 -4.90 -22.78 -15.53
N ASN A 24 -6.06 -22.15 -15.78
CA ASN A 24 -6.37 -21.49 -17.05
C ASN A 24 -7.14 -20.19 -16.79
N ALA A 25 -6.52 -19.06 -17.14
CA ALA A 25 -7.11 -17.74 -16.94
C ALA A 25 -8.38 -17.50 -17.78
N GLY A 26 -8.54 -18.17 -18.92
CA GLY A 26 -9.77 -18.08 -19.72
C GLY A 26 -10.96 -18.75 -19.03
N GLU A 27 -10.73 -19.92 -18.43
CA GLU A 27 -11.75 -20.61 -17.62
C GLU A 27 -12.11 -19.79 -16.38
N VAL A 28 -11.11 -19.20 -15.70
CA VAL A 28 -11.34 -18.27 -14.57
C VAL A 28 -12.21 -17.09 -15.01
N ALA A 29 -11.92 -16.46 -16.15
CA ALA A 29 -12.70 -15.34 -16.65
C ALA A 29 -14.15 -15.75 -16.99
N ARG A 30 -14.35 -16.97 -17.53
CA ARG A 30 -15.68 -17.53 -17.79
C ARG A 30 -16.47 -17.75 -16.49
N GLN A 31 -15.86 -18.38 -15.49
CA GLN A 31 -16.49 -18.57 -14.18
C GLN A 31 -16.80 -17.23 -13.52
N PHE A 32 -15.88 -16.27 -13.64
CA PHE A 32 -16.06 -14.93 -13.14
C PHE A 32 -17.29 -14.25 -13.74
N GLN A 33 -17.48 -14.34 -15.06
CA GLN A 33 -18.66 -13.79 -15.74
C GLN A 33 -19.96 -14.52 -15.35
N GLN A 34 -19.91 -15.83 -15.10
CA GLN A 34 -21.08 -16.60 -14.70
C GLN A 34 -21.54 -16.26 -13.27
N CYS A 35 -20.60 -16.00 -12.36
CA CYS A 35 -20.90 -15.67 -10.97
C CYS A 35 -21.17 -14.18 -10.75
N TYR A 36 -20.56 -13.31 -11.56
CA TYR A 36 -20.64 -11.86 -11.42
C TYR A 36 -21.03 -11.24 -12.77
N ASP A 37 -22.18 -10.56 -12.82
CA ASP A 37 -22.66 -9.85 -14.02
C ASP A 37 -21.91 -8.51 -14.20
N ARG A 38 -20.59 -8.59 -14.40
CA ARG A 38 -19.70 -7.43 -14.50
C ARG A 38 -18.55 -7.65 -15.48
N THR A 39 -17.77 -6.59 -15.69
CA THR A 39 -16.60 -6.62 -16.59
C THR A 39 -15.61 -7.70 -16.16
N LEU A 40 -15.23 -8.57 -17.10
CA LEU A 40 -14.32 -9.67 -16.85
C LEU A 40 -12.93 -9.15 -16.47
N PRO A 41 -12.29 -9.72 -15.44
CA PRO A 41 -10.90 -9.43 -15.16
C PRO A 41 -10.03 -9.87 -16.34
N THR A 42 -9.12 -9.01 -16.76
CA THR A 42 -8.17 -9.35 -17.83
C THR A 42 -7.26 -10.50 -17.39
N ARG A 43 -6.74 -11.28 -18.36
CA ARG A 43 -5.75 -12.34 -18.09
C ARG A 43 -4.58 -11.84 -17.21
N LYS A 44 -4.08 -10.64 -17.49
CA LYS A 44 -3.01 -10.02 -16.68
C LYS A 44 -3.44 -9.79 -15.24
N ASN A 45 -4.65 -9.30 -15.02
CA ASN A 45 -5.19 -9.06 -13.68
C ASN A 45 -5.35 -10.37 -12.90
N ILE A 46 -5.91 -11.42 -13.52
CA ILE A 46 -6.02 -12.76 -12.93
C ILE A 46 -4.63 -13.28 -12.49
N LEU A 47 -3.66 -13.27 -13.40
CA LEU A 47 -2.31 -13.77 -13.11
C LEU A 47 -1.59 -12.95 -12.04
N ASN A 48 -1.83 -11.64 -11.98
CA ASN A 48 -1.26 -10.80 -10.92
C ASN A 48 -1.81 -11.19 -9.54
N HIS A 49 -3.10 -11.49 -9.42
CA HIS A 49 -3.69 -11.93 -8.15
C HIS A 49 -3.18 -13.31 -7.73
N VAL A 50 -3.07 -14.25 -8.67
CA VAL A 50 -2.50 -15.57 -8.42
C VAL A 50 -1.05 -15.44 -7.94
N ARG A 51 -0.21 -14.72 -8.70
CA ARG A 51 1.19 -14.50 -8.32
C ARG A 51 1.33 -13.85 -6.95
N LYS A 52 0.55 -12.81 -6.66
CA LYS A 52 0.57 -12.15 -5.36
C LYS A 52 0.21 -13.14 -4.24
N PHE A 53 -0.79 -13.99 -4.47
CA PHE A 53 -1.18 -15.01 -3.50
C PHE A 53 -0.07 -16.05 -3.32
N ASP A 54 0.58 -16.50 -4.39
CA ASP A 54 1.71 -17.44 -4.31
C ASP A 54 2.90 -16.84 -3.54
N GLU A 55 3.15 -15.53 -3.71
CA GLU A 55 4.25 -14.81 -3.05
C GLU A 55 3.97 -14.51 -1.57
N THR A 56 2.73 -14.16 -1.22
CA THR A 56 2.39 -13.58 0.10
C THR A 56 1.43 -14.42 0.93
N GLY A 57 0.75 -15.39 0.33
CA GLY A 57 -0.34 -16.15 0.93
C GLY A 57 -1.62 -15.32 1.15
N SER A 58 -1.70 -14.09 0.64
CA SER A 58 -2.79 -13.16 0.93
C SER A 58 -3.41 -12.54 -0.33
N VAL A 59 -4.72 -12.32 -0.28
CA VAL A 59 -5.49 -11.57 -1.29
C VAL A 59 -5.77 -10.12 -0.87
N GLU A 60 -5.46 -9.77 0.38
CA GLU A 60 -5.71 -8.46 0.96
C GLU A 60 -4.88 -7.39 0.27
N ASP A 61 -5.39 -6.15 0.25
CA ASP A 61 -4.61 -5.03 -0.23
C ASP A 61 -3.37 -4.82 0.66
N GLU A 62 -2.25 -4.50 0.02
CA GLU A 62 -1.08 -4.10 0.77
C GLU A 62 -1.36 -2.77 1.47
N PRO A 63 -0.83 -2.58 2.70
CA PRO A 63 -0.89 -1.29 3.34
C PRO A 63 -0.30 -0.25 2.38
N ARG A 64 -1.08 0.80 2.11
CA ARG A 64 -0.64 1.87 1.22
C ARG A 64 0.67 2.42 1.74
N SER A 65 1.73 2.33 0.93
CA SER A 65 3.08 2.78 1.31
C SER A 65 3.17 4.28 1.61
N GLY A 66 2.09 5.04 1.37
CA GLY A 66 2.03 6.47 1.57
C GLY A 66 3.11 7.22 0.77
N ARG A 67 3.17 8.54 0.94
CA ARG A 67 4.36 9.28 0.56
C ARG A 67 5.35 9.16 1.71
N PRO A 68 6.57 8.62 1.51
CA PRO A 68 7.57 8.61 2.57
C PRO A 68 7.83 10.04 3.03
N ARG A 69 7.57 10.32 4.31
CA ARG A 69 7.88 11.61 4.95
C ARG A 69 9.38 11.62 5.27
N SER A 70 10.21 11.91 4.27
CA SER A 70 11.68 12.00 4.42
C SER A 70 12.13 12.98 5.50
N VAL A 71 11.26 13.88 5.94
CA VAL A 71 11.56 14.93 6.92
C VAL A 71 11.14 14.55 8.36
N SER A 72 10.17 13.65 8.56
CA SER A 72 9.72 13.17 9.90
C SER A 72 10.33 11.81 10.23
N THR A 73 11.65 11.68 10.04
CA THR A 73 12.41 10.50 10.45
C THR A 73 12.74 10.57 11.94
N ASP A 74 12.90 9.42 12.59
CA ASP A 74 13.30 9.39 13.99
C ASP A 74 14.68 10.00 14.22
N GLU A 75 15.57 9.88 13.23
CA GLU A 75 16.88 10.54 13.20
C GLU A 75 16.76 12.08 13.29
N ASN A 76 15.85 12.69 12.52
CA ASN A 76 15.63 14.14 12.56
C ASN A 76 15.05 14.58 13.92
N LYS A 77 14.16 13.77 14.51
CA LYS A 77 13.62 14.03 15.87
C LYS A 77 14.72 13.96 16.92
N GLU A 78 15.64 13.01 16.77
CA GLU A 78 16.75 12.80 17.68
C GLU A 78 17.79 13.92 17.61
N ARG A 79 18.09 14.41 16.39
CA ARG A 79 18.91 15.61 16.19
C ARG A 79 18.33 16.85 16.88
N VAL A 80 17.02 17.06 16.77
CA VAL A 80 16.35 18.17 17.49
C VAL A 80 16.44 17.98 19.00
N ARG A 81 16.21 16.77 19.53
CA ARG A 81 16.35 16.48 20.97
C ARG A 81 17.78 16.72 21.47
N ALA A 82 18.79 16.35 20.69
CA ALA A 82 20.19 16.57 21.03
C ALA A 82 20.52 18.06 21.13
N ALA A 83 20.08 18.88 20.16
CA ALA A 83 20.26 20.33 20.19
C ALA A 83 19.65 20.98 21.45
N PHE A 84 18.49 20.50 21.90
CA PHE A 84 17.87 20.95 23.15
C PHE A 84 18.61 20.52 24.41
N LYS A 85 19.22 19.32 24.42
CA LYS A 85 20.04 18.87 25.55
C LYS A 85 21.32 19.71 25.69
N GLU A 86 21.93 20.07 24.56
CA GLU A 86 23.17 20.84 24.52
C GLU A 86 22.94 22.30 24.93
N SER A 87 21.82 22.89 24.53
CA SER A 87 21.44 24.23 24.98
C SER A 87 19.94 24.29 25.30
N PRO A 88 19.56 24.11 26.57
CA PRO A 88 18.16 24.14 27.02
C PRO A 88 17.47 25.49 26.81
N ALA A 89 18.26 26.58 26.67
CA ALA A 89 17.75 27.92 26.42
C ALA A 89 17.37 28.16 24.94
N THR A 90 17.69 27.23 24.06
CA THR A 90 17.43 27.39 22.62
C THR A 90 15.95 27.22 22.34
N LEU A 91 15.36 28.20 21.65
CA LEU A 91 13.99 28.08 21.17
C LEU A 91 13.90 27.00 20.10
N LEU A 92 12.81 26.21 20.12
CA LEU A 92 12.51 25.15 19.13
C LEU A 92 12.68 25.64 17.69
N ARG A 93 12.28 26.87 17.42
CA ARG A 93 12.40 27.50 16.10
C ARG A 93 13.86 27.65 15.64
N ARG A 94 14.77 28.00 16.54
CA ARG A 94 16.20 28.14 16.23
C ARG A 94 16.82 26.77 15.94
N ALA A 95 16.64 25.80 16.83
CA ALA A 95 17.15 24.43 16.63
C ALA A 95 16.64 23.80 15.31
N LEU A 96 15.37 24.02 14.97
CA LEU A 96 14.81 23.59 13.68
C LEU A 96 15.45 24.30 12.49
N SER A 97 15.68 25.62 12.58
CA SER A 97 16.32 26.38 11.50
C SER A 97 17.77 25.93 11.28
N ASP A 98 18.52 25.71 12.36
CA ASP A 98 19.90 25.23 12.30
C ASP A 98 20.00 23.84 11.64
N LEU A 99 18.95 23.02 11.81
CA LEU A 99 18.83 21.69 11.23
C LEU A 99 18.13 21.67 9.85
N ASN A 100 17.73 22.82 9.31
CA ASN A 100 16.91 22.94 8.08
C ASN A 100 15.60 22.11 8.12
N LEU A 101 14.99 21.98 9.31
CA LEU A 101 13.76 21.25 9.54
C LEU A 101 12.59 22.21 9.78
N SER A 102 11.39 21.84 9.33
CA SER A 102 10.16 22.57 9.66
C SER A 102 9.51 22.01 10.92
N LYS A 103 8.69 22.80 11.63
CA LYS A 103 7.94 22.32 12.80
C LYS A 103 7.04 21.10 12.47
N SER A 104 6.47 21.05 11.27
CA SER A 104 5.64 19.94 10.79
C SER A 104 6.42 18.64 10.58
N SER A 105 7.75 18.70 10.62
CA SER A 105 8.64 17.53 10.56
C SER A 105 8.75 16.79 11.90
N LEU A 106 8.30 17.40 13.00
CA LEU A 106 8.25 16.76 14.32
C LEU A 106 6.88 16.14 14.65
N GLN A 107 5.89 16.32 13.77
CA GLN A 107 4.54 15.75 13.91
C GLN A 107 4.41 14.39 13.24
#